data_AF-A0A349G6G3-F1
#
_entry.id   AF-A0A349G6G3-F1
#
_cell.length_a   1.000
_cell.length_b   1.000
_cell.length_c   1.000
_cell.angle_alpha   90.00
_cell.angle_beta   90.00
_cell.angle_gamma   90.00
#
_symmetry.space_group_name_H-M   'P 1'
#
loop_
_entity.id
_entity.type
_entity.pdbx_description
1 polymer ?
#
loop_
_entity_poly.entity_id
_entity_poly.type
_entity_poly.pdbx_seq_one_letter_code
_entity_poly.pdbx_strand_id
1 'polypeptide(L)'
;MGNASLAETMKLGSEFAVKTFNVIDDPTLYGYQGSYVYDHEGTLAKETYLIKDGKLSGRLHSLESAYYMNETPTGHSRAKHFGFTPIVRMGNIYIDKGTHTIDE
;
A
#
# COMPACT_ATOMS: atom_id res chain seq x y z
N MET A 1 -11.27 -17.67 13.51
CA MET A 1 -11.68 -16.92 12.30
C MET A 1 -10.43 -16.46 11.59
N GLY A 2 -10.22 -16.91 10.35
CA GLY A 2 -9.03 -16.63 9.55
C GLY A 2 -8.60 -17.88 8.77
N ASN A 3 -8.38 -17.74 7.46
CA ASN A 3 -7.85 -18.82 6.64
C ASN A 3 -6.36 -19.00 6.94
N ALA A 4 -5.96 -20.16 7.45
CA ALA A 4 -4.58 -20.43 7.85
C ALA A 4 -3.58 -20.30 6.68
N SER A 5 -3.98 -20.66 5.46
CA SER A 5 -3.10 -20.53 4.29
C SER A 5 -2.87 -19.06 3.91
N LEU A 6 -3.86 -18.21 4.13
CA LEU A 6 -3.75 -16.77 3.89
C LEU A 6 -2.81 -16.12 4.91
N ALA A 7 -2.88 -16.54 6.18
CA ALA A 7 -1.99 -16.04 7.21
C ALA A 7 -0.51 -16.40 6.96
N GLU A 8 -0.26 -17.57 6.37
CA GLU A 8 1.09 -17.98 5.99
C GLU A 8 1.63 -17.19 4.81
N THR A 9 0.80 -16.95 3.79
CA THR A 9 1.18 -16.19 2.60
C THR A 9 1.30 -14.68 2.85
N MET A 10 0.55 -14.12 3.80
CA MET A 10 0.56 -12.67 4.14
C MET A 10 1.75 -12.22 5.03
N LYS A 11 2.87 -12.94 4.97
CA LYS A 11 4.15 -12.56 5.60
C LYS A 11 5.01 -11.76 4.63
N LEU A 12 5.69 -10.73 5.12
CA LEU A 12 6.66 -9.99 4.31
C LEU A 12 7.74 -10.95 3.79
N GLY A 13 8.10 -10.79 2.52
CA GLY A 13 9.05 -11.63 1.80
C GLY A 13 8.43 -12.84 1.10
N SER A 14 7.16 -13.18 1.37
CA SER A 14 6.46 -14.24 0.64
C SER A 14 6.35 -13.94 -0.85
N GLU A 15 6.48 -14.97 -1.66
CA GLU A 15 6.35 -14.88 -3.12
C GLU A 15 4.87 -14.87 -3.52
N PHE A 16 4.48 -13.86 -4.30
CA PHE A 16 3.11 -13.66 -4.82
C PHE A 16 3.05 -13.67 -6.35
N ALA A 17 4.15 -13.33 -7.02
CA ALA A 17 4.18 -13.18 -8.47
C ALA A 17 5.59 -13.38 -9.04
N VAL A 18 5.72 -13.25 -10.36
CA VAL A 18 7.01 -13.29 -11.06
C VAL A 18 7.92 -12.13 -10.64
N LYS A 19 9.23 -12.31 -10.77
CA LYS A 19 10.24 -11.35 -10.30
C LYS A 19 10.12 -9.94 -10.91
N THR A 20 9.52 -9.79 -12.08
CA THR A 20 9.32 -8.48 -12.73
C THR A 20 8.08 -7.75 -12.26
N PHE A 21 7.27 -8.36 -11.39
CA PHE A 21 5.98 -7.82 -10.97
C PHE A 21 6.11 -6.94 -9.74
N ASN A 22 5.72 -5.67 -9.87
CA ASN A 22 5.71 -4.67 -8.81
C ASN A 22 4.33 -4.01 -8.70
N VAL A 23 3.84 -3.84 -7.47
CA VAL A 23 2.58 -3.13 -7.17
C VAL A 23 2.89 -2.04 -6.15
N ILE A 24 2.52 -0.81 -6.51
CA ILE A 24 2.84 0.39 -5.76
C ILE A 24 1.54 1.13 -5.45
N ASP A 25 1.40 1.63 -4.23
CA ASP A 25 0.42 2.67 -3.90
C ASP A 25 1.18 3.98 -3.63
N ASP A 26 0.88 5.02 -4.41
CA ASP A 26 1.54 6.32 -4.29
C ASP A 26 0.52 7.48 -4.24
N PRO A 27 0.18 7.97 -3.03
CA PRO A 27 -0.64 9.15 -2.89
C PRO A 27 0.10 10.47 -3.22
N THR A 28 1.41 10.44 -3.49
CA THR A 28 2.21 11.64 -3.78
C THR A 28 2.16 12.07 -5.25
N LEU A 29 1.61 11.23 -6.14
CA LEU A 29 1.46 11.53 -7.57
C LEU A 29 0.51 12.72 -7.82
N TYR A 30 1.04 13.93 -7.93
CA TYR A 30 0.21 15.12 -8.11
C TYR A 30 -0.66 15.05 -9.38
N GLY A 31 -1.91 15.51 -9.28
CA GLY A 31 -2.87 15.55 -10.38
C GLY A 31 -3.80 14.33 -10.49
N TYR A 32 -3.56 13.26 -9.71
CA TYR A 32 -4.47 12.12 -9.62
C TYR A 32 -5.47 12.28 -8.46
N GLN A 33 -6.61 11.60 -8.57
CA GLN A 33 -7.71 11.71 -7.60
C GLN A 33 -7.37 11.10 -6.23
N GLY A 34 -6.47 10.11 -6.19
CA GLY A 34 -6.05 9.45 -4.95
C GLY A 34 -5.01 10.25 -4.17
N SER A 35 -4.58 11.41 -4.66
CA SER A 35 -3.38 12.08 -4.18
C SER A 35 -3.62 13.06 -3.03
N TYR A 36 -2.69 13.10 -2.09
CA TYR A 36 -2.71 13.98 -0.92
C TYR A 36 -1.33 14.06 -0.27
N VAL A 37 -1.08 15.11 0.52
CA VAL A 37 0.20 15.31 1.22
C VAL A 37 0.22 14.62 2.58
N TYR A 38 -0.87 14.72 3.33
CA TYR A 38 -1.03 14.06 4.62
C TYR A 38 -2.33 13.26 4.62
N ASP A 39 -2.33 12.12 5.29
CA ASP A 39 -3.56 11.38 5.55
C ASP A 39 -4.39 12.05 6.65
N HIS A 40 -5.53 11.45 7.01
CA HIS A 40 -6.44 12.04 7.99
C HIS A 40 -6.00 11.84 9.45
N GLU A 41 -4.84 11.20 9.68
CA GLU A 41 -4.17 11.11 10.99
C GLU A 41 -2.96 12.07 11.07
N GLY A 42 -2.70 12.85 10.01
CA GLY A 42 -1.57 13.77 9.93
C GLY A 42 -0.25 13.08 9.55
N THR A 43 -0.28 11.84 9.07
CA THR A 43 0.92 11.14 8.60
C THR A 43 1.23 11.58 7.18
N LEU A 44 2.50 11.96 6.92
CA LEU A 44 2.95 12.31 5.58
C LEU A 44 2.78 11.12 4.63
N ALA A 45 2.11 11.34 3.51
CA ALA A 45 1.90 10.34 2.46
C ALA A 45 3.22 9.95 1.80
N LYS A 46 3.38 8.66 1.49
CA LYS A 46 4.59 8.11 0.89
C LYS A 46 4.24 7.03 -0.13
N GLU A 47 5.03 6.97 -1.19
CA GLU A 47 5.07 5.80 -2.06
C GLU A 47 5.33 4.54 -1.23
N THR A 48 4.47 3.54 -1.40
CA THR A 48 4.55 2.27 -0.69
C THR A 48 4.51 1.10 -1.67
N TYR A 49 5.59 0.32 -1.73
CA TYR A 49 5.62 -0.94 -2.46
C TYR A 49 4.84 -2.00 -1.67
N LEU A 50 3.71 -2.44 -2.22
CA LEU A 50 2.96 -3.57 -1.70
C LEU A 50 3.59 -4.88 -2.16
N ILE A 51 3.94 -4.95 -3.44
CA ILE A 51 4.71 -6.05 -4.02
C ILE A 51 5.94 -5.47 -4.69
N LYS A 52 7.10 -6.03 -4.37
CA LYS A 52 8.39 -5.68 -4.99
C LYS A 52 9.13 -6.95 -5.38
N ASP A 53 9.58 -6.99 -6.64
CA ASP A 53 10.25 -8.13 -7.25
C ASP A 53 9.47 -9.45 -7.09
N GLY A 54 8.13 -9.37 -7.23
CA GLY A 54 7.21 -10.49 -7.05
C GLY A 54 6.94 -10.90 -5.60
N LYS A 55 7.47 -10.19 -4.61
CA LYS A 55 7.36 -10.52 -3.18
C LYS A 55 6.55 -9.49 -2.41
N LEU A 56 5.79 -9.93 -1.41
CA LEU A 56 5.10 -9.01 -0.50
C LEU A 56 6.12 -8.19 0.27
N SER A 57 6.17 -6.89 0.03
CA SER A 57 7.24 -6.01 0.54
C SER A 57 6.76 -4.99 1.56
N GLY A 58 5.46 -4.72 1.58
CA GLY A 58 4.88 -3.70 2.45
C GLY A 58 3.38 -3.83 2.58
N ARG A 59 2.84 -2.98 3.46
CA ARG A 59 1.43 -2.89 3.79
C ARG A 59 1.03 -1.43 3.92
N LEU A 60 -0.26 -1.17 3.75
CA LEU A 60 -0.83 0.13 4.06
C LEU A 60 -1.20 0.19 5.53
N HIS A 61 -0.88 1.31 6.18
CA HIS A 61 -1.01 1.45 7.61
C HIS A 61 -1.65 2.77 8.02
N SER A 62 -2.46 2.68 9.09
CA SER A 62 -2.74 3.78 10.00
C SER A 62 -1.69 3.79 11.11
N LEU A 63 -1.69 4.81 11.96
CA LEU A 63 -0.88 4.84 13.18
C LEU A 63 -1.14 3.62 14.06
N GLU A 64 -2.41 3.25 14.22
CA GLU A 64 -2.84 2.12 15.05
C GLU A 64 -2.35 0.77 14.49
N SER A 65 -2.58 0.51 13.19
CA SER A 65 -2.19 -0.78 12.62
C SER A 65 -0.68 -0.92 12.50
N ALA A 66 0.04 0.17 12.22
CA ALA A 66 1.50 0.20 12.26
C ALA A 66 2.01 -0.17 13.65
N TYR A 67 1.42 0.41 14.72
CA TYR A 67 1.79 0.10 16.09
C TYR A 67 1.59 -1.38 16.43
N TYR A 68 0.41 -1.94 16.13
CA TYR A 68 0.11 -3.35 16.44
C TYR A 68 0.98 -4.34 15.68
N MET A 69 1.42 -3.99 14.48
CA MET A 69 2.28 -4.84 13.65
C MET A 69 3.78 -4.53 13.80
N ASN A 70 4.13 -3.57 14.66
CA ASN A 70 5.50 -3.08 14.84
C ASN A 70 6.16 -2.65 13.52
N GLU A 71 5.38 -1.91 12.72
CA GLU A 71 5.74 -1.38 11.39
C GLU A 71 5.67 0.15 11.38
N THR A 72 6.08 0.76 10.27
CA THR A 72 6.05 2.22 10.12
C THR A 72 4.73 2.67 9.48
N PRO A 73 4.08 3.74 9.99
CA PRO A 73 2.93 4.34 9.33
C PRO A 73 3.25 4.78 7.90
N THR A 74 2.34 4.53 6.96
CA THR A 74 2.57 4.80 5.54
C THR A 74 1.75 5.96 4.98
N GLY A 75 0.92 6.61 5.80
CA GLY A 75 0.08 7.72 5.35
C GLY A 75 -1.14 7.25 4.56
N HIS A 76 -1.82 6.20 5.02
CA HIS A 76 -2.95 5.58 4.34
C HIS A 76 -4.22 5.53 5.19
N SER A 77 -4.29 6.25 6.32
CA SER A 77 -5.52 6.35 7.11
C SER A 77 -6.43 7.43 6.55
N ARG A 78 -7.51 7.03 5.84
CA ARG A 78 -8.42 7.96 5.18
C ARG A 78 -9.88 7.79 5.58
N ALA A 79 -10.56 8.92 5.77
CA ALA A 79 -11.99 9.00 5.95
C ALA A 79 -12.68 9.58 4.71
N LYS A 80 -13.99 9.33 4.58
CA LYS A 80 -14.82 9.96 3.55
C LYS A 80 -15.04 11.46 3.82
N HIS A 81 -15.21 11.82 5.09
CA HIS A 81 -15.30 13.17 5.63
C HIS A 81 -15.25 13.11 7.16
N PHE A 82 -15.27 14.26 7.84
CA PHE A 82 -15.10 14.42 9.30
C PHE A 82 -16.05 13.59 10.19
N GLY A 83 -17.16 13.09 9.65
CA GLY A 83 -18.14 12.30 10.38
C GLY A 83 -17.85 10.79 10.40
N PHE A 84 -16.78 10.37 9.72
CA PHE A 84 -16.39 8.97 9.60
C PHE A 84 -15.00 8.75 10.20
N THR A 85 -14.84 7.64 10.92
CA THR A 85 -13.53 7.20 11.40
C THR A 85 -12.60 6.91 10.21
N PRO A 86 -11.38 7.45 10.18
CA PRO A 86 -10.36 7.05 9.21
C PRO A 86 -10.09 5.56 9.28
N ILE A 87 -9.91 4.94 8.11
CA ILE A 87 -9.53 3.54 7.98
C ILE A 87 -8.38 3.42 6.98
N VAL A 88 -7.63 2.33 7.04
CA VAL A 88 -6.57 2.05 6.07
C VAL A 88 -7.16 1.95 4.66
N ARG A 89 -6.71 2.80 3.75
CA ARG A 89 -7.20 2.95 2.37
C ARG A 89 -6.09 3.31 1.40
N MET A 90 -6.27 2.84 0.18
CA MET A 90 -5.39 3.15 -0.96
C MET A 90 -5.42 4.65 -1.33
N GLY A 91 -4.30 5.12 -1.88
CA GLY A 91 -4.15 6.36 -2.61
C GLY A 91 -4.30 6.10 -4.11
N ASN A 92 -3.19 6.05 -4.83
CA ASN A 92 -3.15 5.68 -6.24
C ASN A 92 -2.37 4.37 -6.39
N ILE A 93 -3.09 3.26 -6.57
CA ILE A 93 -2.47 1.94 -6.76
C ILE A 93 -2.27 1.63 -8.24
N TYR A 94 -1.07 1.18 -8.61
CA TYR A 94 -0.74 0.80 -9.98
C TYR A 94 0.31 -0.32 -10.02
N ILE A 95 0.40 -0.94 -11.20
CA ILE A 95 1.46 -1.88 -11.54
C ILE A 95 2.53 -1.10 -12.29
N ASP A 96 3.80 -1.29 -11.93
CA ASP A 96 4.92 -0.63 -12.60
C ASP A 96 4.98 -1.03 -14.09
N LYS A 97 5.46 -0.13 -14.95
CA LYS A 97 5.55 -0.32 -16.41
C LYS A 97 6.48 -1.48 -16.82
N GLY A 98 7.34 -1.94 -15.90
CA GLY A 98 8.35 -2.96 -16.18
C GLY A 98 9.36 -2.48 -17.23
N THR A 99 9.90 -3.42 -18.00
CA THR A 99 10.98 -3.17 -18.98
C THR A 99 10.54 -3.29 -20.44
N HIS A 100 9.33 -3.81 -20.69
CA HIS A 100 8.83 -4.08 -22.02
C HIS A 100 8.04 -2.90 -22.58
N THR A 101 8.09 -2.74 -23.90
CA THR A 101 7.20 -1.83 -24.63
C THR A 101 5.87 -2.52 -24.93
N ILE A 102 4.88 -1.75 -25.41
CA ILE A 102 3.57 -2.30 -25.78
C ILE A 102 3.67 -3.20 -27.02
N ASP A 103 4.65 -2.94 -27.91
CA ASP A 103 4.79 -3.59 -29.21
C ASP A 103 5.65 -4.87 -29.19
N GLU A 104 6.29 -5.18 -28.05
CA GLU A 104 7.00 -6.45 -27.81
C GLU A 104 6.04 -7.56 -27.39
#